data_AF-A0A317Z5F2-F1
#
_entry.id   AF-A0A317Z5F2-F1
#
_cell.length_a   1.000
_cell.length_b   1.000
_cell.length_c   1.000
_cell.angle_alpha   90.00
_cell.angle_beta   90.00
_cell.angle_gamma   90.00
#
_symmetry.space_group_name_H-M   'P 1'
#
loop_
_entity.id
_entity.type
_entity.pdbx_description
1 polymer ?
#
loop_
_entity_poly.entity_id
_entity_poly.type
_entity_poly.pdbx_seq_one_letter_code
_entity_poly.pdbx_strand_id
1 'polypeptide(L)'
;PIAEIQFAEYILPATNQIMSEAAKMRYRSNNDWQAPLTIRAPFGGGIHGALYHSQSIESVFTSTPGLTVVIPSTPYDAKGLLLASIASNDPVLFFEHKKAYRLLKEEVPEGYYTVPLGKADVKRQGSDITVFSYGLAVNYCLQAADLLKGEAIDVEVVDLRTVYPL
;
A
#
# COMPACT_ATOMS: atom_id res chain seq x y z
N PRO A 1 -0.22 -12.68 13.21
CA PRO A 1 -1.43 -13.13 12.48
C PRO A 1 -1.53 -12.44 11.11
N ILE A 2 -2.14 -13.10 10.13
CA ILE A 2 -2.43 -12.51 8.81
C ILE A 2 -3.95 -12.51 8.64
N ALA A 3 -4.59 -11.42 9.07
CA ALA A 3 -6.03 -11.26 8.97
C ALA A 3 -6.40 -10.75 7.57
N GLU A 4 -7.59 -11.12 7.11
CA GLU A 4 -8.15 -10.62 5.86
C GLU A 4 -9.50 -9.95 6.14
N ILE A 5 -9.68 -8.77 5.56
CA ILE A 5 -10.98 -8.11 5.44
C ILE A 5 -11.38 -8.22 3.98
N GLN A 6 -12.58 -8.74 3.72
CA GLN A 6 -12.99 -9.14 2.38
C GLN A 6 -12.89 -8.00 1.36
N PHE A 7 -13.21 -6.77 1.78
CA PHE A 7 -13.01 -5.56 1.00
C PHE A 7 -12.67 -4.38 1.92
N ALA A 8 -11.86 -3.44 1.46
CA ALA A 8 -11.32 -2.36 2.28
C ALA A 8 -12.41 -1.53 2.96
N GLU A 9 -13.57 -1.28 2.34
CA GLU A 9 -14.65 -0.54 3.01
C GLU A 9 -15.30 -1.28 4.19
N TYR A 10 -15.21 -2.61 4.24
CA TYR A 10 -15.72 -3.43 5.34
C TYR A 10 -14.77 -3.50 6.54
N ILE A 11 -13.66 -2.77 6.50
CA ILE A 11 -12.75 -2.64 7.64
C ILE A 11 -13.30 -1.68 8.70
N LEU A 12 -14.25 -0.80 8.32
CA LEU A 12 -14.74 0.28 9.19
C LEU A 12 -15.32 -0.22 10.54
N PRO A 13 -16.05 -1.36 10.62
CA PRO A 13 -16.44 -1.96 11.89
C PRO A 13 -15.26 -2.34 12.81
N ALA A 14 -14.08 -2.63 12.25
CA ALA A 14 -12.87 -2.98 12.99
C ALA A 14 -12.01 -1.76 13.38
N THR A 15 -12.40 -0.54 12.99
CA THR A 15 -11.59 0.68 13.19
C THR A 15 -11.15 0.89 14.64
N ASN A 16 -12.04 0.67 15.61
CA ASN A 16 -11.68 0.81 17.03
C ASN A 16 -10.62 -0.22 17.46
N GLN A 17 -10.74 -1.47 17.02
CA GLN A 17 -9.75 -2.52 17.32
C GLN A 17 -8.40 -2.22 16.67
N ILE A 18 -8.40 -1.64 15.46
CA ILE A 18 -7.17 -1.31 14.76
C ILE A 18 -6.50 -0.08 15.38
N MET A 19 -7.22 1.03 15.49
CA MET A 19 -6.66 2.32 15.87
C MET A 19 -6.46 2.47 17.38
N SER A 20 -7.38 1.97 18.20
CA SER A 20 -7.33 2.14 19.66
C SER A 20 -6.55 1.01 20.35
N GLU A 21 -6.65 -0.22 19.85
CA GLU A 21 -6.02 -1.38 20.48
C GLU A 21 -4.70 -1.76 19.79
N ALA A 22 -4.73 -2.20 18.54
CA ALA A 22 -3.56 -2.74 17.86
C ALA A 22 -2.44 -1.68 17.71
N ALA A 23 -2.76 -0.50 17.18
CA ALA A 23 -1.81 0.59 16.97
C ALA A 23 -1.11 1.06 18.25
N LYS A 24 -1.81 0.98 19.38
CA LYS A 24 -1.32 1.49 20.67
C LYS A 24 -0.70 0.42 21.55
N MET A 25 -0.73 -0.85 21.16
CA MET A 25 -0.33 -1.98 22.02
C MET A 25 1.10 -1.82 22.55
N ARG A 26 2.06 -1.53 21.67
CA ARG A 26 3.46 -1.34 22.07
C ARG A 26 3.64 -0.13 22.97
N TYR A 27 3.00 0.99 22.62
CA TYR A 27 3.12 2.23 23.38
C TYR A 27 2.48 2.12 24.77
N ARG A 28 1.24 1.62 24.86
CA ARG A 28 0.48 1.54 26.12
C ARG A 28 1.08 0.56 27.13
N SER A 29 1.82 -0.43 26.64
CA SER A 29 2.50 -1.43 27.47
C SER A 29 3.95 -1.04 27.77
N ASN A 30 4.40 0.15 27.38
CA ASN A 30 5.81 0.55 27.50
C ASN A 30 6.77 -0.50 26.91
N ASN A 31 6.43 -1.02 25.74
CA ASN A 31 7.17 -2.04 24.98
C ASN A 31 7.19 -3.46 25.60
N ASP A 32 6.42 -3.72 26.66
CA ASP A 32 6.26 -5.08 27.20
C ASP A 32 5.49 -6.00 26.24
N TRP A 33 4.54 -5.43 25.47
CA TRP A 33 3.76 -6.15 24.46
C TRP A 33 3.96 -5.57 23.06
N GLN A 34 3.73 -6.41 22.05
CA GLN A 34 3.84 -6.06 20.63
C GLN A 34 2.55 -6.48 19.91
N ALA A 35 2.35 -6.01 18.69
CA ALA A 35 1.20 -6.37 17.86
C ALA A 35 1.66 -6.82 16.45
N PRO A 36 2.32 -7.99 16.33
CA PRO A 36 2.76 -8.57 15.05
C PRO A 36 1.55 -9.04 14.23
N LEU A 37 0.88 -8.10 13.57
CA LEU A 37 -0.40 -8.27 12.90
C LEU A 37 -0.35 -7.63 11.51
N THR A 38 -0.57 -8.42 10.47
CA THR A 38 -0.85 -7.91 9.13
C THR A 38 -2.34 -8.05 8.85
N ILE A 39 -3.00 -6.97 8.46
CA ILE A 39 -4.40 -6.97 8.01
C ILE A 39 -4.39 -6.64 6.53
N ARG A 40 -4.79 -7.60 5.69
CA ARG A 40 -4.90 -7.38 4.25
C ARG A 40 -6.33 -7.06 3.86
N ALA A 41 -6.52 -6.15 2.91
CA ALA A 41 -7.84 -5.90 2.35
C ALA A 41 -7.77 -5.46 0.88
N PRO A 42 -8.58 -6.05 -0.01
CA PRO A 42 -8.69 -5.59 -1.38
C PRO A 42 -9.37 -4.21 -1.47
N PHE A 43 -8.75 -3.22 -2.12
CA PHE A 43 -9.26 -1.85 -2.24
C PHE A 43 -9.34 -1.38 -3.70
N GLY A 44 -9.84 -0.16 -3.94
CA GLY A 44 -9.79 0.51 -5.24
C GLY A 44 -10.83 0.03 -6.26
N GLY A 45 -11.14 0.91 -7.22
CA GLY A 45 -12.21 0.75 -8.20
C GLY A 45 -11.78 0.17 -9.56
N GLY A 46 -12.59 0.44 -10.59
CA GLY A 46 -12.32 0.02 -11.97
C GLY A 46 -12.71 -1.43 -12.30
N ILE A 47 -13.53 -2.06 -11.45
CA ILE A 47 -14.06 -3.43 -11.62
C ILE A 47 -15.59 -3.50 -11.50
N HIS A 48 -16.31 -2.39 -11.69
CA HIS A 48 -17.77 -2.30 -11.53
C HIS A 48 -18.27 -2.58 -10.09
N GLY A 49 -17.46 -2.25 -9.08
CA GLY A 49 -17.75 -2.52 -7.67
C GLY A 49 -18.78 -1.60 -7.01
N ALA A 50 -19.23 -0.55 -7.70
CA ALA A 50 -20.15 0.46 -7.19
C ALA A 50 -19.75 1.00 -5.80
N LEU A 51 -20.71 1.21 -4.90
CA LEU A 51 -20.55 1.91 -3.63
C LEU A 51 -19.65 1.18 -2.61
N TYR A 52 -19.65 -0.15 -2.60
CA TYR A 52 -19.08 -0.95 -1.50
C TYR A 52 -18.02 -1.96 -1.95
N HIS A 53 -17.50 -1.83 -3.16
CA HIS A 53 -16.39 -2.66 -3.65
C HIS A 53 -15.39 -1.84 -4.48
N SER A 54 -15.26 -0.54 -4.21
CA SER A 54 -14.43 0.38 -5.02
C SER A 54 -13.69 1.43 -4.22
N GLN A 55 -13.91 1.52 -2.91
CA GLN A 55 -13.42 2.64 -2.13
C GLN A 55 -11.90 2.56 -1.91
N SER A 56 -11.32 3.75 -1.73
CA SER A 56 -9.96 3.95 -1.22
C SER A 56 -10.10 4.69 0.11
N ILE A 57 -9.83 3.99 1.19
CA ILE A 57 -10.15 4.40 2.58
C ILE A 57 -8.92 4.47 3.47
N GLU A 58 -7.73 4.37 2.88
CA GLU A 58 -6.44 4.45 3.56
C GLU A 58 -6.31 5.71 4.41
N SER A 59 -6.93 6.83 3.98
CA SER A 59 -6.93 8.10 4.70
C SER A 59 -7.52 8.02 6.11
N VAL A 60 -8.45 7.08 6.37
CA VAL A 60 -9.02 6.82 7.69
C VAL A 60 -7.95 6.33 8.68
N PHE A 61 -6.92 5.63 8.18
CA PHE A 61 -5.88 5.00 8.98
C PHE A 61 -4.58 5.78 8.98
N THR A 62 -4.27 6.47 7.88
CA THR A 62 -3.16 7.43 7.86
C THR A 62 -3.36 8.45 8.98
N SER A 63 -2.27 8.90 9.60
CA SER A 63 -2.26 9.74 10.81
C SER A 63 -2.53 9.04 12.15
N THR A 64 -2.73 7.71 12.18
CA THR A 64 -2.79 6.95 13.45
C THR A 64 -1.40 6.45 13.84
N PRO A 65 -0.75 7.01 14.89
CA PRO A 65 0.58 6.56 15.31
C PRO A 65 0.57 5.09 15.73
N GLY A 66 1.62 4.37 15.34
CA GLY A 66 1.76 2.93 15.60
C GLY A 66 1.17 2.02 14.53
N LEU A 67 0.49 2.57 13.50
CA LEU A 67 0.14 1.82 12.29
C LEU A 67 1.18 2.04 11.19
N THR A 68 1.34 1.03 10.33
CA THR A 68 1.94 1.17 8.99
C THR A 68 0.88 0.87 7.94
N VAL A 69 0.80 1.67 6.87
CA VAL A 69 -0.16 1.49 5.77
C VAL A 69 0.59 1.35 4.45
N VAL A 70 0.38 0.22 3.78
CA VAL A 70 1.16 -0.23 2.61
C VAL A 70 0.22 -0.51 1.44
N ILE A 71 0.58 -0.05 0.25
CA ILE A 71 -0.21 -0.18 -0.97
C ILE A 71 0.74 -0.47 -2.16
N PRO A 72 1.00 -1.75 -2.48
CA PRO A 72 1.89 -2.11 -3.60
C PRO A 72 1.32 -1.68 -4.96
N SER A 73 2.20 -1.30 -5.89
CA SER A 73 1.83 -0.94 -7.27
C SER A 73 2.21 -2.00 -8.32
N THR A 74 3.02 -3.00 -7.96
CA THR A 74 3.55 -4.06 -8.83
C THR A 74 3.50 -5.43 -8.14
N PRO A 75 3.41 -6.57 -8.86
CA PRO A 75 3.53 -7.91 -8.27
C PRO A 75 4.80 -8.18 -7.41
N TYR A 76 5.94 -7.63 -7.78
CA TYR A 76 7.23 -7.72 -7.10
C TYR A 76 7.16 -6.99 -5.76
N ASP A 77 6.65 -5.76 -5.77
CA ASP A 77 6.42 -4.98 -4.56
C ASP A 77 5.36 -5.67 -3.69
N ALA A 78 4.29 -6.21 -4.28
CA ALA A 78 3.24 -6.90 -3.53
C ALA A 78 3.80 -8.09 -2.73
N LYS A 79 4.61 -8.95 -3.33
CA LYS A 79 5.27 -10.04 -2.61
C LYS A 79 6.24 -9.52 -1.55
N GLY A 80 7.17 -8.65 -1.92
CA GLY A 80 8.23 -8.20 -1.02
C GLY A 80 7.71 -7.39 0.16
N LEU A 81 6.76 -6.49 -0.07
CA LEU A 81 6.15 -5.68 0.98
C LEU A 81 5.23 -6.51 1.87
N LEU A 82 4.52 -7.51 1.34
CA LEU A 82 3.70 -8.39 2.17
C LEU A 82 4.59 -9.22 3.11
N LEU A 83 5.68 -9.78 2.60
CA LEU A 83 6.64 -10.52 3.43
C LEU A 83 7.27 -9.63 4.51
N ALA A 84 7.60 -8.38 4.18
CA ALA A 84 8.07 -7.40 5.16
C ALA A 84 6.99 -7.03 6.20
N SER A 85 5.73 -6.92 5.76
CA SER A 85 4.58 -6.64 6.64
C SER A 85 4.34 -7.77 7.64
N ILE A 86 4.49 -9.03 7.20
CA ILE A 86 4.36 -10.22 8.05
C ILE A 86 5.50 -10.33 9.06
N ALA A 87 6.71 -9.92 8.67
CA ALA A 87 7.88 -9.91 9.55
C ALA A 87 7.86 -8.75 10.56
N SER A 88 6.99 -7.76 10.38
CA SER A 88 6.84 -6.63 11.29
C SER A 88 6.31 -7.07 12.65
N ASN A 89 6.88 -6.49 13.71
CA ASN A 89 6.38 -6.64 15.07
C ASN A 89 5.29 -5.62 15.43
N ASP A 90 4.95 -4.74 14.50
CA ASP A 90 3.95 -3.68 14.61
C ASP A 90 2.82 -3.90 13.60
N PRO A 91 1.61 -3.39 13.87
CA PRO A 91 0.45 -3.66 13.02
C PRO A 91 0.59 -2.96 11.66
N VAL A 92 0.40 -3.75 10.60
CA VAL A 92 0.48 -3.28 9.20
C VAL A 92 -0.85 -3.50 8.49
N LEU A 93 -1.38 -2.45 7.90
CA LEU A 93 -2.49 -2.51 6.94
C LEU A 93 -1.92 -2.64 5.53
N PHE A 94 -2.36 -3.66 4.80
CA PHE A 94 -1.88 -3.98 3.47
C PHE A 94 -3.04 -3.94 2.48
N PHE A 95 -3.12 -2.86 1.69
CA PHE A 95 -4.23 -2.67 0.75
C PHE A 95 -3.85 -3.10 -0.67
N GLU A 96 -4.62 -4.04 -1.22
CA GLU A 96 -4.35 -4.69 -2.51
C GLU A 96 -5.29 -4.13 -3.59
N HIS A 97 -4.79 -3.41 -4.59
CA HIS A 97 -5.69 -2.81 -5.58
C HIS A 97 -6.35 -3.90 -6.44
N LYS A 98 -7.67 -4.07 -6.34
CA LYS A 98 -8.39 -5.21 -6.95
C LYS A 98 -8.19 -5.36 -8.45
N LYS A 99 -8.25 -4.26 -9.18
CA LYS A 99 -8.02 -4.26 -10.64
C LYS A 99 -6.60 -4.73 -11.00
N ALA A 100 -5.62 -4.54 -10.12
CA ALA A 100 -4.24 -4.91 -10.38
C ALA A 100 -4.01 -6.44 -10.35
N TYR A 101 -4.81 -7.20 -9.58
CA TYR A 101 -4.63 -8.65 -9.40
C TYR A 101 -4.45 -9.46 -10.69
N ARG A 102 -5.14 -9.06 -11.76
CA ARG A 102 -5.09 -9.76 -13.06
C ARG A 102 -4.62 -8.88 -14.20
N LEU A 103 -4.55 -7.57 -13.98
CA LEU A 103 -4.10 -6.61 -14.99
C LEU A 103 -2.58 -6.58 -15.07
N LEU A 104 -1.90 -6.60 -13.93
CA LEU A 104 -0.45 -6.47 -13.87
C LEU A 104 0.20 -7.85 -13.89
N LYS A 105 1.23 -8.00 -14.72
CA LYS A 105 2.05 -9.20 -14.81
C LYS A 105 3.49 -8.76 -14.96
N GLU A 106 4.36 -9.36 -14.17
CA GLU A 106 5.80 -9.20 -14.29
C GLU A 106 6.49 -10.46 -13.76
N GLU A 107 7.79 -10.55 -13.99
CA GLU A 107 8.62 -11.60 -13.41
C GLU A 107 8.82 -11.34 -11.92
N VAL A 108 8.42 -12.30 -11.09
CA VAL A 108 8.57 -12.23 -9.64
C VAL A 108 9.58 -13.31 -9.23
N PRO A 109 10.74 -12.95 -8.64
CA PRO A 109 11.74 -13.93 -8.23
C PRO A 109 11.13 -14.97 -7.29
N GLU A 110 11.49 -16.25 -7.49
CA GLU A 110 11.17 -17.31 -6.53
C GLU A 110 11.94 -17.12 -5.21
N GLY A 111 11.55 -17.85 -4.17
CA GLY A 111 12.20 -17.77 -2.85
C GLY A 111 11.78 -16.56 -2.01
N TYR A 112 12.47 -16.35 -0.89
CA TYR A 112 12.16 -15.30 0.08
C TYR A 112 12.93 -14.01 -0.23
N TYR A 113 12.23 -12.89 -0.32
CA TYR A 113 12.81 -11.55 -0.33
C TYR A 113 11.84 -10.56 0.30
N THR A 114 12.35 -9.41 0.71
CA THR A 114 11.54 -8.32 1.28
C THR A 114 11.81 -7.02 0.54
N VAL A 115 10.79 -6.19 0.44
CA VAL A 115 10.91 -4.78 0.06
C VAL A 115 10.74 -3.94 1.33
N PRO A 116 11.61 -2.96 1.61
CA PRO A 116 11.56 -2.21 2.85
C PRO A 116 10.27 -1.39 2.98
N LEU A 117 9.62 -1.48 4.14
CA LEU A 117 8.51 -0.60 4.51
C LEU A 117 9.03 0.84 4.70
N GLY A 118 8.19 1.84 4.42
CA GLY A 118 8.55 3.26 4.55
C GLY A 118 9.60 3.73 3.55
N LYS A 119 9.71 3.07 2.39
CA LYS A 119 10.62 3.46 1.31
C LYS A 119 9.88 3.55 -0.02
N ALA A 120 9.87 4.74 -0.60
CA ALA A 120 9.39 4.96 -1.96
C ALA A 120 10.34 4.33 -3.00
N ASP A 121 9.85 4.16 -4.23
CA ASP A 121 10.60 3.71 -5.40
C ASP A 121 10.46 4.71 -6.54
N VAL A 122 11.57 5.09 -7.18
CA VAL A 122 11.51 5.95 -8.37
C VAL A 122 11.33 5.05 -9.58
N LYS A 123 10.09 4.91 -10.05
CA LYS A 123 9.71 4.04 -11.17
C LYS A 123 10.16 4.60 -12.52
N ARG A 124 10.29 5.92 -12.63
CA ARG A 124 10.81 6.62 -13.80
C ARG A 124 11.56 7.87 -13.34
N GLN A 125 12.79 8.05 -13.81
CA GLN A 125 13.56 9.28 -13.61
C GLN A 125 13.04 10.38 -14.54
N GLY A 126 13.07 11.63 -14.09
CA GLY A 126 12.78 12.80 -14.92
C GLY A 126 13.22 14.10 -14.26
N SER A 127 13.22 15.22 -15.00
CA SER A 127 13.79 16.50 -14.54
C SER A 127 12.81 17.66 -14.38
N ASP A 128 11.64 17.61 -15.03
CA ASP A 128 10.80 18.80 -15.16
C ASP A 128 9.68 18.83 -14.11
N ILE A 129 9.14 17.66 -13.75
CA ILE A 129 8.09 17.49 -12.75
C ILE A 129 8.18 16.12 -12.09
N THR A 130 7.99 16.08 -10.76
CA THR A 130 7.87 14.83 -10.00
C THR A 130 6.42 14.55 -9.64
N VAL A 131 5.94 13.35 -9.95
CA VAL A 131 4.60 12.86 -9.62
C VAL A 131 4.71 11.75 -8.58
N PHE A 132 4.19 12.02 -7.38
CA PHE A 132 4.06 11.03 -6.31
C PHE A 132 2.70 10.32 -6.43
N SER A 133 2.71 9.00 -6.40
CA SER A 133 1.50 8.19 -6.45
C SER A 133 1.69 6.86 -5.71
N TYR A 134 0.66 6.02 -5.67
CA TYR A 134 0.70 4.70 -5.06
C TYR A 134 -0.36 3.78 -5.67
N GLY A 135 -0.25 2.48 -5.40
CA GLY A 135 -1.19 1.47 -5.90
C GLY A 135 -1.28 1.47 -7.43
N LEU A 136 -2.47 1.22 -7.98
CA LEU A 136 -2.65 1.14 -9.42
C LEU A 136 -2.39 2.48 -10.13
N ALA A 137 -2.56 3.62 -9.46
CA ALA A 137 -2.42 4.93 -10.07
C ALA A 137 -0.99 5.21 -10.57
N VAL A 138 0.04 4.57 -9.97
CA VAL A 138 1.43 4.60 -10.46
C VAL A 138 1.51 4.19 -11.93
N ASN A 139 0.76 3.17 -12.33
CA ASN A 139 0.76 2.68 -13.72
C ASN A 139 0.10 3.69 -14.67
N TYR A 140 -0.89 4.45 -14.21
CA TYR A 140 -1.47 5.55 -15.00
C TYR A 140 -0.52 6.75 -15.07
N CYS A 141 0.22 7.05 -14.00
CA CYS A 141 1.26 8.09 -14.01
C CYS A 141 2.37 7.75 -15.02
N LEU A 142 2.80 6.48 -15.10
CA LEU A 142 3.76 6.03 -16.10
C LEU A 142 3.23 6.20 -17.53
N GLN A 143 1.98 5.80 -17.79
CA GLN A 143 1.36 6.01 -19.11
C GLN A 143 1.25 7.49 -19.48
N ALA A 144 0.87 8.36 -18.53
CA ALA A 144 0.81 9.80 -18.76
C ALA A 144 2.20 10.40 -19.02
N ALA A 145 3.21 9.93 -18.28
CA ALA A 145 4.60 10.32 -18.45
C ALA A 145 5.13 9.95 -19.86
N ASP A 146 4.75 8.79 -20.40
CA ASP A 146 5.09 8.39 -21.77
C ASP A 146 4.44 9.28 -22.84
N LEU A 147 3.20 9.72 -22.62
CA LEU A 147 2.51 10.67 -23.52
C LEU A 147 3.20 12.04 -23.51
N LEU A 148 3.51 12.56 -22.32
CA LEU A 148 4.17 13.87 -22.13
C LEU A 148 5.60 13.91 -22.68
N LYS A 149 6.27 12.76 -22.81
CA LYS A 149 7.56 12.67 -23.51
C LYS A 149 7.46 13.16 -24.96
N GLY A 150 6.31 12.97 -25.63
CA GLY A 150 6.05 13.49 -26.97
C GLY A 150 5.98 15.02 -27.04
N GLU A 151 5.70 15.66 -25.91
CA GLU A 151 5.69 17.12 -25.73
C GLU A 151 7.00 17.65 -25.14
N ALA A 152 8.04 16.80 -25.07
CA ALA A 152 9.33 17.11 -24.46
C ALA A 152 9.26 17.52 -22.98
N ILE A 153 8.29 16.98 -22.23
CA ILE A 153 8.19 17.14 -20.77
C ILE A 153 8.68 15.85 -20.11
N ASP A 154 9.72 15.96 -19.29
CA ASP A 154 10.31 14.83 -18.58
C ASP A 154 9.78 14.70 -17.14
N VAL A 155 9.09 13.60 -16.88
CA VAL A 155 8.30 13.36 -15.67
C VAL A 155 8.96 12.28 -14.83
N GLU A 156 9.38 12.64 -13.63
CA GLU A 156 9.76 11.68 -12.61
C GLU A 156 8.50 11.07 -11.98
N VAL A 157 8.44 9.74 -11.87
CA VAL A 157 7.32 9.03 -11.24
C VAL A 157 7.84 8.29 -10.01
N VAL A 158 7.31 8.68 -8.85
CA VAL A 158 7.66 8.11 -7.55
C VAL A 158 6.48 7.34 -7.00
N ASP A 159 6.66 6.03 -6.82
CA ASP A 159 5.72 5.18 -6.10
C ASP A 159 6.05 5.20 -4.61
N LEU A 160 5.11 5.68 -3.79
CA LEU A 160 5.29 5.76 -2.35
C LEU A 160 5.47 4.38 -1.71
N ARG A 161 4.79 3.34 -2.23
CA ARG A 161 4.67 1.98 -1.67
C ARG A 161 4.05 1.92 -0.26
N THR A 162 4.63 2.64 0.69
CA THR A 162 4.08 2.89 2.03
C THR A 162 3.53 4.30 2.07
N VAL A 163 2.24 4.44 2.39
CA VAL A 163 1.55 5.75 2.45
C VAL A 163 1.50 6.31 3.86
N TYR A 164 1.85 5.50 4.87
CA TYR A 164 2.05 5.95 6.25
C TYR A 164 2.95 4.97 7.02
N PRO A 165 4.03 5.44 7.69
CA PRO A 165 4.65 6.75 7.50
C PRO A 165 5.23 6.91 6.08
N LEU A 166 5.36 8.15 5.61
CA LEU A 166 6.04 8.49 4.35
C LEU A 166 7.57 8.47 4.50
#